data_AF-A0A353WJA8-F1
#
_entry.id   AF-A0A353WJA8-F1
#
_cell.length_a   1.000
_cell.length_b   1.000
_cell.length_c   1.000
_cell.angle_alpha   90.00
_cell.angle_beta   90.00
_cell.angle_gamma   90.00
#
_symmetry.space_group_name_H-M   'P 1'
#
loop_
_entity.id
_entity.type
_entity.pdbx_description
1 polymer ?
#
loop_
_entity_poly.entity_id
_entity_poly.type
_entity_poly.pdbx_seq_one_letter_code
_entity_poly.pdbx_strand_id
1 'polypeptide(L)'
;MKIVILSRKTKTYFNDKFIEETNRCFKSDIEIEILDPVNCQLCIENGNYLVFYKNRHINNVDILIPQLSGSALDYGVKVIKHFEKSGIKVINSSDVIDRCKNKFEVLQQLQDIKGISIPKSILIKNPKELKSAVNLVGGLPVVIKMTSVDNKSLGSLLVN
;
A
#
# COMPACT_ATOMS: atom_id res chain seq x y z
N MET A 1 -11.45 8.41 -20.68
CA MET A 1 -10.56 8.47 -19.50
C MET A 1 -9.95 7.09 -19.30
N LYS A 2 -8.67 6.99 -18.94
CA LYS A 2 -7.99 5.73 -18.64
C LYS A 2 -7.60 5.65 -17.16
N ILE A 3 -8.08 4.61 -16.50
CA ILE A 3 -7.72 4.26 -15.12
C ILE A 3 -6.81 3.04 -15.16
N VAL A 4 -5.66 3.15 -14.51
CA VAL A 4 -4.76 2.02 -14.28
C VAL A 4 -4.88 1.55 -12.84
N ILE A 5 -5.13 0.26 -12.64
CA ILE A 5 -5.12 -0.39 -11.33
C ILE A 5 -3.82 -1.18 -11.20
N LEU A 6 -2.99 -0.86 -10.20
CA LEU A 6 -1.81 -1.68 -9.89
C LEU A 6 -2.23 -2.85 -8.99
N SER A 7 -2.23 -4.07 -9.51
CA SER A 7 -2.62 -5.24 -8.72
C SER A 7 -1.89 -6.50 -9.19
N ARG A 8 -1.44 -7.32 -8.23
CA ARG A 8 -0.77 -8.61 -8.51
C ARG A 8 -1.69 -9.63 -9.16
N LYS A 9 -2.98 -9.59 -8.86
CA LYS A 9 -3.97 -10.51 -9.39
C LYS A 9 -4.93 -9.70 -10.25
N THR A 10 -5.10 -10.13 -11.49
CA THR A 10 -6.06 -9.50 -12.41
C THR A 10 -7.49 -9.74 -11.93
N LYS A 11 -7.81 -10.96 -11.49
CA LYS A 11 -9.12 -11.32 -10.93
C LYS A 11 -9.11 -11.25 -9.41
N THR A 12 -9.84 -10.28 -8.88
CA THR A 12 -10.14 -10.14 -7.45
C THR A 12 -11.54 -9.57 -7.33
N TYR A 13 -12.21 -9.80 -6.20
CA TYR A 13 -13.53 -9.21 -5.97
C TYR A 13 -13.54 -7.68 -6.18
N PHE A 14 -12.50 -6.98 -5.69
CA PHE A 14 -12.37 -5.54 -5.89
C PHE A 14 -12.28 -5.18 -7.38
N ASN A 15 -11.35 -5.78 -8.13
CA ASN A 15 -11.16 -5.45 -9.54
C ASN A 15 -12.43 -5.76 -10.36
N ASP A 16 -13.02 -6.93 -10.14
CA ASP A 16 -14.20 -7.39 -10.87
C ASP A 16 -15.40 -6.46 -10.57
N LYS A 17 -15.63 -6.13 -9.29
CA LYS A 17 -16.71 -5.24 -8.88
C LYS A 17 -16.48 -3.80 -9.33
N PHE A 18 -15.24 -3.31 -9.26
CA PHE A 18 -14.89 -1.97 -9.72
C PHE A 18 -15.13 -1.82 -11.22
N ILE A 19 -14.76 -2.81 -12.03
CA ILE A 19 -15.03 -2.83 -13.48
C ILE A 19 -16.53 -2.92 -13.75
N GLU A 20 -17.26 -3.80 -13.05
CA GLU A 20 -18.72 -3.95 -13.19
C GLU A 20 -19.44 -2.62 -12.93
N GLU A 21 -19.18 -1.97 -11.79
CA GLU A 21 -19.82 -0.70 -11.43
C GLU A 21 -19.39 0.44 -12.34
N THR A 22 -18.13 0.46 -12.80
CA THR A 22 -17.67 1.47 -13.77
C THR A 22 -18.41 1.33 -15.10
N ASN A 23 -18.54 0.10 -15.61
CA ASN A 23 -19.27 -0.16 -16.85
C ASN A 23 -20.76 0.19 -16.73
N ARG A 24 -21.36 -0.11 -15.57
CA ARG A 24 -22.75 0.22 -15.26
C ARG A 24 -23.01 1.73 -15.25
N CYS A 25 -22.11 2.50 -14.64
CA CYS A 25 -22.28 3.94 -14.44
C CYS A 25 -21.85 4.79 -15.63
N PHE A 26 -20.84 4.37 -16.41
CA PHE A 26 -20.15 5.23 -17.38
C PHE A 26 -20.19 4.74 -18.84
N LYS A 27 -20.93 3.67 -19.15
CA LYS A 27 -21.34 3.21 -20.51
C LYS A 27 -20.27 3.27 -21.64
N SER A 28 -18.97 3.21 -21.31
CA SER A 28 -17.76 3.14 -22.19
C SER A 28 -16.81 4.35 -22.18
N ASP A 29 -17.04 5.40 -21.39
CA ASP A 29 -16.13 6.57 -21.34
C ASP A 29 -14.83 6.33 -20.56
N ILE A 30 -14.74 5.18 -19.88
CA ILE A 30 -13.65 4.81 -18.98
C ILE A 30 -13.03 3.49 -19.42
N GLU A 31 -11.76 3.55 -19.82
CA GLU A 31 -10.90 2.37 -20.03
C GLU A 31 -10.24 2.00 -18.71
N ILE A 32 -10.37 0.75 -18.28
CA ILE A 32 -9.66 0.23 -17.10
C ILE A 32 -8.60 -0.77 -17.55
N GLU A 33 -7.37 -0.56 -17.11
CA GLU A 33 -6.26 -1.49 -17.31
C GLU A 33 -5.66 -1.93 -15.98
N ILE A 34 -5.50 -3.24 -15.77
CA ILE A 34 -4.86 -3.79 -14.57
C ILE A 34 -3.42 -4.16 -14.90
N LEU A 35 -2.46 -3.58 -14.17
CA LEU A 35 -1.04 -3.85 -14.32
C LEU A 35 -0.51 -4.56 -13.08
N ASP A 36 0.20 -5.65 -13.28
CA ASP A 36 1.02 -6.23 -12.22
C ASP A 36 2.26 -5.34 -12.01
N PRO A 37 2.43 -4.72 -10.83
CA PRO A 37 3.54 -3.81 -10.57
C PRO A 37 4.91 -4.45 -10.84
N VAL A 38 5.11 -5.76 -10.60
CA VAL A 38 6.43 -6.38 -10.77
C VAL A 38 6.82 -6.57 -12.23
N ASN A 39 5.84 -6.52 -13.14
CA ASN A 39 6.06 -6.62 -14.58
C ASN A 39 6.21 -5.24 -15.23
N CYS A 40 6.18 -4.16 -14.43
CA CYS A 40 6.44 -2.81 -14.90
C CYS A 40 7.95 -2.56 -14.94
N GLN A 41 8.43 -2.04 -16.06
CA GLN A 41 9.79 -1.54 -16.25
C GLN A 41 9.75 -0.02 -16.18
N LEU A 42 10.63 0.55 -15.36
CA LEU A 42 10.71 2.00 -15.15
C LEU A 42 11.85 2.55 -16.00
N CYS A 43 11.54 3.51 -16.86
CA CYS A 43 12.50 4.17 -17.74
C CYS A 43 12.55 5.66 -17.41
N ILE A 44 13.77 6.21 -17.36
CA ILE A 44 14.01 7.64 -17.25
C ILE A 44 14.73 8.05 -18.53
N GLU A 45 14.13 8.96 -19.30
CA GLU A 45 14.66 9.39 -20.60
C GLU A 45 14.40 10.87 -20.81
N ASN A 46 15.46 11.67 -21.01
CA ASN A 46 15.37 13.08 -21.38
C ASN A 46 14.41 13.90 -20.48
N GLY A 47 14.45 13.67 -19.17
CA GLY A 47 13.58 14.35 -18.20
C GLY A 47 12.18 13.75 -18.06
N ASN A 48 11.85 12.70 -18.84
CA ASN A 48 10.58 11.98 -18.77
C ASN A 48 10.68 10.73 -17.89
N TYR A 49 9.57 10.43 -17.23
CA TYR A 49 9.38 9.21 -16.44
C TYR A 49 8.40 8.31 -17.19
N LEU A 50 8.92 7.30 -17.88
CA LEU A 50 8.12 6.38 -18.71
C LEU A 50 7.95 5.04 -18.01
N VAL A 51 6.77 4.43 -18.13
CA VAL A 51 6.48 3.09 -17.61
C VAL A 51 6.18 2.16 -18.77
N PHE A 52 6.89 1.04 -18.84
CA PHE A 52 6.61 -0.02 -19.80
C PHE A 52 6.03 -1.24 -19.09
N TYR A 53 5.06 -1.88 -19.70
CA TYR A 53 4.49 -3.14 -19.23
C TYR A 53 4.52 -4.15 -20.35
N LYS A 54 5.23 -5.27 -20.15
CA LYS A 54 5.43 -6.30 -21.19
C LYS A 54 5.91 -5.68 -22.53
N ASN A 55 6.92 -4.81 -22.45
CA ASN A 55 7.52 -4.07 -23.58
C ASN A 55 6.57 -3.08 -24.31
N ARG A 56 5.39 -2.79 -23.74
CA ARG A 56 4.47 -1.77 -24.24
C ARG A 56 4.53 -0.53 -23.35
N HIS A 57 4.70 0.64 -23.96
CA HIS A 57 4.63 1.90 -23.23
C HIS A 57 3.21 2.12 -22.67
N ILE A 58 3.13 2.42 -21.37
CA ILE A 58 1.90 2.78 -20.68
C ILE A 58 1.75 4.30 -20.75
N ASN A 59 0.88 4.76 -21.65
CA ASN A 59 0.60 6.17 -21.88
C ASN A 59 -0.88 6.49 -21.62
N ASN A 60 -1.21 7.79 -21.69
CA ASN A 60 -2.57 8.32 -21.58
C ASN A 60 -3.31 7.86 -20.31
N VAL A 61 -2.59 7.67 -19.20
CA VAL A 61 -3.18 7.29 -17.92
C VAL A 61 -3.64 8.55 -17.21
N ASP A 62 -4.94 8.65 -16.93
CA ASP A 62 -5.50 9.79 -16.20
C ASP A 62 -5.40 9.58 -14.69
N ILE A 63 -5.65 8.34 -14.23
CA ILE A 63 -5.69 8.00 -12.80
C ILE A 63 -5.01 6.66 -12.56
N LEU A 64 -4.16 6.60 -11.53
CA LEU A 64 -3.60 5.37 -10.98
C LEU A 64 -4.28 5.00 -9.66
N ILE A 65 -4.70 3.75 -9.52
CA ILE A 65 -5.26 3.16 -8.30
C ILE A 65 -4.32 2.04 -7.82
N PRO A 66 -3.49 2.29 -6.80
CA PRO A 66 -2.70 1.27 -6.13
C PRO A 66 -3.54 0.25 -5.37
N GLN A 67 -3.41 -1.02 -5.73
CA GLN A 67 -3.97 -2.19 -5.05
C GLN A 67 -2.84 -3.18 -4.74
N LEU A 68 -1.97 -2.78 -3.82
CA LEU A 68 -0.74 -3.48 -3.49
C LEU A 68 -0.83 -4.16 -2.12
N SER A 69 -0.30 -5.37 -2.03
CA SER A 69 -0.11 -6.06 -0.76
C SER A 69 1.06 -7.05 -0.83
N GLY A 70 1.57 -7.43 0.35
CA GLY A 70 2.58 -8.47 0.49
C GLY A 70 3.90 -8.15 -0.24
N SER A 71 4.43 -9.12 -0.98
CA SER A 71 5.75 -9.04 -1.62
C SER A 71 5.86 -8.02 -2.75
N ALA A 72 4.75 -7.60 -3.33
CA ALA A 72 4.74 -6.64 -4.44
C ALA A 72 4.83 -5.18 -3.98
N LEU A 73 4.71 -4.94 -2.68
CA LEU A 73 4.53 -3.61 -2.13
C LEU A 73 5.80 -2.75 -2.26
N ASP A 74 6.98 -3.34 -2.06
CA ASP A 74 8.24 -2.60 -2.07
C ASP A 74 8.57 -2.08 -3.48
N TYR A 75 8.47 -2.95 -4.50
CA TYR A 75 8.65 -2.55 -5.89
C TYR A 75 7.47 -1.71 -6.39
N GLY A 76 6.24 -2.07 -6.00
CA GLY A 76 5.04 -1.34 -6.39
C GLY A 76 5.05 0.11 -5.93
N VAL A 77 5.56 0.43 -4.74
CA VAL A 77 5.74 1.83 -4.30
C VAL A 77 6.69 2.60 -5.22
N LYS A 78 7.74 1.96 -5.75
CA LYS A 78 8.63 2.60 -6.75
C LYS A 78 7.89 2.87 -8.07
N VAL A 79 7.07 1.93 -8.52
CA VAL A 79 6.23 2.11 -9.73
C VAL A 79 5.25 3.28 -9.54
N ILE A 80 4.59 3.34 -8.39
CA ILE A 80 3.67 4.45 -8.06
C ILE A 80 4.41 5.78 -8.09
N LYS A 81 5.56 5.86 -7.41
CA LYS A 81 6.38 7.08 -7.37
C LYS A 81 6.82 7.53 -8.76
N HIS A 82 7.06 6.58 -9.66
CA HIS A 82 7.40 6.88 -11.05
C HIS A 82 6.21 7.48 -11.82
N PHE A 83 5.01 6.95 -11.63
CA PHE A 83 3.77 7.53 -12.17
C PHE A 83 3.47 8.92 -11.60
N GLU A 84 3.67 9.13 -10.30
CA GLU A 84 3.53 10.46 -9.69
C GLU A 84 4.48 11.47 -10.32
N LYS A 85 5.74 11.07 -10.54
CA LYS A 85 6.74 11.90 -11.21
C LYS A 85 6.44 12.16 -12.68
N SER A 86 5.71 11.29 -13.36
CA SER A 86 5.20 11.52 -14.71
C SER A 86 3.95 12.40 -14.75
N GLY A 87 3.53 12.97 -13.61
CA GLY A 87 2.37 13.86 -13.50
C GLY A 87 1.02 13.16 -13.42
N ILE A 88 1.00 11.83 -13.30
CA ILE A 88 -0.24 11.06 -13.24
C ILE A 88 -0.85 11.17 -11.85
N LYS A 89 -2.16 11.39 -11.79
CA LYS A 89 -2.90 11.47 -10.52
C LYS A 89 -2.98 10.08 -9.89
N VAL A 90 -2.49 9.95 -8.66
CA VAL A 90 -2.53 8.69 -7.91
C VAL A 90 -3.50 8.79 -6.74
N ILE A 91 -4.36 7.76 -6.59
CA ILE A 91 -5.23 7.61 -5.42
C ILE A 91 -4.44 6.90 -4.31
N ASN A 92 -4.09 7.61 -3.24
CA ASN A 92 -3.09 7.23 -2.23
C ASN A 92 -1.66 7.26 -2.77
N SER A 93 -0.91 8.30 -2.39
CA SER A 93 0.43 8.50 -2.90
C SER A 93 1.42 7.42 -2.42
N SER A 94 2.55 7.32 -3.13
CA SER A 94 3.65 6.43 -2.76
C SER A 94 4.11 6.67 -1.32
N ASP A 95 4.25 7.94 -0.92
CA ASP A 95 4.66 8.33 0.43
C ASP A 95 3.60 7.97 1.50
N VAL A 96 2.30 8.10 1.20
CA VAL A 96 1.22 7.69 2.12
C VAL A 96 1.22 6.18 2.28
N ILE A 97 1.36 5.43 1.18
CA ILE A 97 1.40 3.97 1.22
C ILE A 97 2.61 3.50 2.03
N ASP A 98 3.79 4.10 1.82
CA ASP A 98 5.00 3.72 2.53
C ASP A 98 4.88 3.94 4.03
N ARG A 99 4.35 5.10 4.43
CA ARG A 99 4.06 5.44 5.83
C ARG A 99 3.06 4.49 6.47
N CYS A 100 1.97 4.16 5.78
CA CYS A 100 0.92 3.27 6.28
C CYS A 100 1.39 1.83 6.53
N LYS A 101 2.55 1.41 5.98
CA LYS A 101 3.14 0.09 6.28
C LYS A 101 3.63 -0.01 7.71
N ASN A 102 4.14 1.10 8.25
CA ASN A 102 4.72 1.13 9.58
C ASN A 102 3.62 1.39 10.62
N LYS A 103 3.05 0.30 11.15
CA LYS A 103 1.95 0.36 12.13
C LYS A 103 2.29 1.18 13.36
N PHE A 104 3.54 1.16 13.84
CA PHE A 104 3.90 1.91 15.05
C PHE A 104 4.02 3.40 14.76
N GLU A 105 4.62 3.77 13.62
CA GLU A 105 4.67 5.17 13.18
C GLU A 105 3.26 5.73 12.94
N VAL A 106 2.36 4.96 12.33
CA VAL A 106 0.95 5.34 12.19
C VAL A 106 0.30 5.60 13.55
N LEU A 107 0.57 4.77 14.57
CA LEU A 107 0.06 5.03 15.92
C LEU A 107 0.60 6.34 16.50
N GLN A 108 1.89 6.65 16.29
CA GLN A 108 2.47 7.93 16.71
C GLN A 108 1.76 9.10 16.03
N GLN A 109 1.50 9.01 14.73
CA GLN A 109 0.78 10.06 14.01
C GLN A 109 -0.68 10.21 14.44
N LEU A 110 -1.36 9.11 14.72
CA LEU A 110 -2.73 9.13 15.24
C LEU A 110 -2.78 9.79 16.62
N GLN A 111 -1.74 9.63 17.46
CA GLN A 111 -1.63 10.28 18.76
C GLN A 111 -1.59 11.81 18.65
N ASP A 112 -1.03 12.35 17.57
CA ASP A 112 -0.94 13.79 17.32
C ASP A 112 -2.29 14.39 16.88
N ILE A 113 -3.25 13.55 16.49
CA ILE A 113 -4.58 14.00 16.05
C ILE A 113 -5.52 14.09 17.26
N LYS A 114 -6.01 15.31 17.53
CA LYS A 114 -6.95 15.57 18.62
C LYS A 114 -8.23 14.74 18.46
N GLY A 115 -8.59 14.01 19.53
CA GLY A 115 -9.84 13.25 19.59
C GLY A 115 -9.73 11.80 19.10
N ILE A 116 -8.56 11.35 18.63
CA ILE A 116 -8.34 9.94 18.30
C ILE A 116 -7.73 9.24 19.53
N SER A 117 -8.45 8.27 20.06
CA SER A 117 -7.93 7.38 21.11
C SER A 117 -7.18 6.22 20.47
N ILE A 118 -5.96 5.95 20.96
CA ILE A 118 -5.13 4.82 20.52
C ILE A 118 -4.82 3.88 21.68
N PRO A 119 -4.69 2.56 21.44
CA PRO A 119 -4.33 1.62 22.49
C PRO A 119 -2.87 1.83 22.93
N LYS A 120 -2.61 1.67 24.23
CA LYS A 120 -1.25 1.64 24.77
C LYS A 120 -0.45 0.54 24.07
N SER A 121 0.59 0.93 23.35
CA SER A 121 1.36 0.05 22.47
C SER A 121 2.85 0.23 22.74
N ILE A 122 3.60 -0.87 22.84
CA ILE A 122 5.05 -0.85 23.02
C ILE A 122 5.70 -1.56 21.84
N LEU A 123 6.66 -0.91 21.18
CA LEU A 123 7.52 -1.52 20.18
C LEU A 123 8.79 -2.02 20.85
N ILE A 124 9.08 -3.31 20.69
CA ILE A 124 10.35 -3.91 21.13
C ILE A 124 11.11 -4.44 19.92
N LYS A 125 12.44 -4.28 19.94
CA LYS A 125 13.33 -4.89 18.94
C LYS A 125 13.85 -6.24 19.42
N ASN A 126 14.08 -6.38 20.72
CA ASN A 126 14.64 -7.58 21.32
C ASN A 126 13.53 -8.42 21.99
N PRO A 127 13.30 -9.67 21.55
CA PRO A 127 12.28 -10.54 22.16
C PRO A 127 12.48 -10.78 23.67
N LYS A 128 13.70 -10.63 24.20
CA LYS A 128 13.98 -10.75 25.64
C LYS A 128 13.25 -9.68 26.48
N GLU A 129 12.86 -8.57 25.88
CA GLU A 129 12.17 -7.46 26.54
C GLU A 129 10.65 -7.68 26.61
N LEU A 130 10.12 -8.76 26.00
CA LEU A 130 8.68 -8.99 25.89
C LEU A 130 7.96 -8.96 27.24
N LYS A 131 8.51 -9.61 28.27
CA LYS A 131 7.90 -9.62 29.61
C LYS A 131 7.81 -8.22 30.22
N SER A 132 8.84 -7.40 30.02
CA SER A 132 8.85 -6.01 30.48
C SER A 132 7.81 -5.18 29.70
N ALA A 133 7.73 -5.34 28.38
CA ALA A 133 6.75 -4.67 27.54
C ALA A 133 5.31 -5.02 27.93
N VAL A 134 5.01 -6.29 28.25
CA VAL A 134 3.70 -6.73 28.75
C VAL A 134 3.34 -6.00 30.05
N ASN A 135 4.27 -5.90 30.99
CA ASN A 135 4.03 -5.15 32.23
C ASN A 135 3.81 -3.67 31.96
N LEU A 136 4.56 -3.07 31.02
CA LEU A 136 4.40 -1.67 30.64
C LEU A 136 3.04 -1.38 30.02
N VAL A 137 2.45 -2.29 29.24
CA VAL A 137 1.10 -2.09 28.67
C VAL A 137 -0.03 -2.32 29.67
N GLY A 138 0.23 -2.92 30.83
CA GLY A 138 -0.75 -3.12 31.91
C GLY A 138 -0.99 -4.58 32.30
N GLY A 139 -0.19 -5.53 31.80
CA GLY A 139 -0.37 -6.96 32.04
C GLY A 139 -1.19 -7.65 30.95
N LEU A 140 -1.46 -8.93 31.15
CA LEU A 140 -2.26 -9.75 30.24
C LEU A 140 -3.77 -9.49 30.44
N PRO A 141 -4.61 -9.67 29.40
CA PRO A 141 -4.28 -10.15 28.07
C PRO A 141 -3.69 -9.08 27.14
N VAL A 142 -2.84 -9.48 26.19
CA VAL A 142 -2.22 -8.58 25.19
C VAL A 142 -2.31 -9.14 23.77
N VAL A 143 -2.33 -8.24 22.79
CA VAL A 143 -2.14 -8.60 21.37
C VAL A 143 -0.71 -8.30 20.96
N ILE A 144 0.04 -9.35 20.58
CA ILE A 144 1.38 -9.23 20.03
C ILE A 144 1.28 -9.19 18.51
N LYS A 145 1.79 -8.13 17.88
CA LYS A 145 1.88 -8.00 16.43
C LYS A 145 3.34 -8.08 16.00
N MET A 146 3.69 -9.12 15.24
CA MET A 146 5.06 -9.33 14.76
C MET A 146 5.22 -8.73 13.37
N THR A 147 6.34 -8.05 13.14
CA THR A 147 6.68 -7.44 11.85
C THR A 147 8.13 -7.76 11.48
N SER A 148 8.41 -7.88 10.18
CA SER A 148 9.77 -8.01 9.67
C SER A 148 10.47 -6.65 9.65
N VAL A 149 11.78 -6.67 9.34
CA VAL A 149 12.58 -5.45 9.14
C VAL A 149 11.96 -4.52 8.08
N ASP A 150 11.35 -5.09 7.04
CA ASP A 150 10.66 -4.33 5.98
C ASP A 150 9.20 -3.98 6.34
N ASN A 151 8.83 -3.99 7.62
CA ASN A 151 7.47 -3.76 8.12
C ASN A 151 6.40 -4.75 7.58
N LYS A 152 6.80 -5.90 7.03
CA LYS A 152 5.85 -6.93 6.60
C LYS A 152 5.29 -7.62 7.82
N SER A 153 3.97 -7.80 7.85
CA SER A 153 3.31 -8.50 8.95
C SER A 153 3.74 -9.96 8.98
N LEU A 154 4.32 -10.42 10.08
CA LEU A 154 4.70 -11.83 10.30
C LEU A 154 3.58 -12.63 10.99
N GLY A 155 2.69 -11.94 11.73
CA GLY A 155 1.57 -12.56 12.40
C GLY A 155 1.02 -11.72 13.54
N SER A 156 -0.05 -12.19 14.16
CA SER A 156 -0.60 -11.60 15.37
C SER A 156 -1.09 -12.70 16.29
N LEU A 157 -0.86 -12.52 17.59
CA LEU A 157 -1.16 -13.50 18.64
C LEU A 157 -1.88 -12.80 19.78
N LEU A 158 -2.93 -13.42 20.30
CA LEU A 158 -3.51 -13.06 21.58
C LEU A 158 -2.81 -13.90 22.67
N VAL A 159 -2.32 -13.25 23.70
CA VAL A 159 -1.70 -13.90 24.86
C VAL A 159 -2.53 -13.56 26.09
N ASN A 160 -2.95 -14.58 26.83
CA ASN A 160 -3.75 -14.49 28.04
C ASN A 160 -2.92 -14.81 29.28
#